data_AF-A0A259T125-F1
#
_entry.id   AF-A0A259T125-F1
#
_cell.length_a   1.000
_cell.length_b   1.000
_cell.length_c   1.000
_cell.angle_alpha   90.00
_cell.angle_beta   90.00
_cell.angle_gamma   90.00
#
_symmetry.space_group_name_H-M   'P 1'
#
loop_
_entity.id
_entity.type
_entity.pdbx_description
1 polymer ?
#
loop_
_entity_poly.entity_id
_entity_poly.type
_entity_poly.pdbx_seq_one_letter_code
_entity_poly.pdbx_strand_id
1 'polypeptide(L)'
;MSREQAFLHMLDAASKIQWNIAMILEAKAVEAEKIRNWTLNHLNSDAFSSHENQLSEPLQIHGQIVELLEGLTKMENGLCSNLKALLVQEEEEYGGAGGGGEGMYGSSGGDFSLGDMGK
;
A
#
# COMPACT_ATOMS: atom_id res chain seq x y z
N MET A 1 27.30 22.34 -4.18
CA MET A 1 26.02 21.78 -4.69
C MET A 1 25.02 22.90 -4.68
N SER A 2 24.47 23.29 -5.83
CA SER A 2 23.34 24.22 -5.86
C SER A 2 22.07 23.50 -5.41
N ARG A 3 21.05 24.26 -4.98
CA ARG A 3 19.76 23.71 -4.57
C ARG A 3 19.09 22.94 -5.72
N GLU A 4 19.19 23.44 -6.95
CA GLU A 4 18.70 22.74 -8.14
C GLU A 4 19.39 21.38 -8.35
N GLN A 5 20.70 21.29 -8.11
CA GLN A 5 21.44 20.03 -8.21
C GLN A 5 20.97 19.01 -7.17
N ALA A 6 20.68 19.46 -5.94
CA ALA A 6 20.15 18.59 -4.90
C ALA A 6 18.76 18.05 -5.26
N PHE A 7 17.87 18.89 -5.82
CA PHE A 7 16.55 18.46 -6.27
C PHE A 7 16.61 17.47 -7.44
N LEU A 8 17.49 17.69 -8.41
CA LEU A 8 17.70 16.74 -9.51
C LEU A 8 18.19 15.38 -9.00
N HIS A 9 19.09 15.36 -8.01
CA HIS A 9 19.54 14.13 -7.38
C HIS A 9 18.41 13.42 -6.60
N MET A 10 17.55 14.17 -5.92
CA MET A 10 16.41 13.61 -5.19
C MET A 10 15.37 13.02 -6.13
N LEU A 11 15.09 13.69 -7.26
CA LEU A 11 14.18 13.21 -8.30
C LEU A 11 14.70 11.93 -8.97
N ASP A 12 16.00 11.89 -9.32
CA ASP A 12 16.66 10.71 -9.87
C ASP A 12 16.58 9.53 -8.90
N ALA A 13 16.86 9.76 -7.61
CA ALA A 13 16.73 8.72 -6.58
C ALA A 13 15.27 8.22 -6.43
N ALA A 14 14.29 9.12 -6.41
CA ALA A 14 12.88 8.77 -6.32
C ALA A 14 12.43 7.93 -7.53
N SER A 15 12.86 8.28 -8.74
CA SER A 15 12.55 7.51 -9.96
C SER A 15 13.12 6.08 -9.91
N LYS A 16 14.34 5.91 -9.40
CA LYS A 16 14.98 4.60 -9.22
C LYS A 16 14.26 3.75 -8.17
N ILE A 17 13.81 4.37 -7.08
CA ILE A 17 13.02 3.70 -6.05
C ILE A 17 11.68 3.22 -6.65
N GLN A 18 10.98 4.09 -7.39
CA GLN A 18 9.72 3.74 -8.05
C GLN A 18 9.89 2.59 -9.06
N TRP A 19 10.98 2.61 -9.84
CA TRP A 19 11.30 1.52 -10.76
C TRP A 19 11.51 0.19 -10.03
N ASN A 20 12.27 0.19 -8.94
CA ASN A 20 12.50 -1.01 -8.15
C ASN A 20 11.20 -1.55 -7.53
N ILE A 21 10.31 -0.66 -7.06
CA ILE A 21 8.99 -1.04 -6.54
C ILE A 21 8.16 -1.69 -7.65
N ALA A 22 8.14 -1.11 -8.85
CA ALA A 22 7.41 -1.69 -9.99
C ALA A 22 7.90 -3.10 -10.32
N MET A 23 9.22 -3.32 -10.35
CA MET A 23 9.82 -4.65 -10.57
C MET A 23 9.43 -5.66 -9.48
N ILE A 24 9.38 -5.24 -8.21
CA ILE A 24 8.94 -6.09 -7.10
C ILE A 24 7.46 -6.46 -7.25
N LEU A 25 6.61 -5.50 -7.59
CA LEU A 25 5.17 -5.73 -7.78
C LEU A 25 4.89 -6.67 -8.95
N GLU A 26 5.61 -6.55 -10.06
CA GLU A 26 5.49 -7.46 -11.20
C GLU A 26 5.84 -8.90 -10.82
N ALA A 27 6.96 -9.10 -10.11
CA ALA A 27 7.34 -10.42 -9.60
C ALA A 27 6.28 -10.99 -8.64
N LYS A 28 5.70 -10.15 -7.77
CA LYS A 28 4.65 -10.56 -6.83
C LYS A 28 3.35 -10.93 -7.53
N ALA A 29 2.98 -10.24 -8.60
CA ALA A 29 1.81 -10.60 -9.41
C ALA A 29 1.97 -11.99 -10.04
N VAL A 30 3.18 -12.32 -10.53
CA VAL A 30 3.48 -13.66 -11.07
C VAL A 30 3.40 -14.75 -10.00
N GLU A 31 3.90 -14.49 -8.79
CA GLU A 31 3.77 -15.43 -7.66
C GLU A 31 2.30 -15.62 -7.25
N ALA A 32 1.51 -14.55 -7.19
CA ALA A 32 0.09 -14.62 -6.85
C ALA A 32 -0.70 -15.47 -7.86
N GLU A 33 -0.44 -15.33 -9.16
CA GLU A 33 -1.12 -16.14 -10.18
C GLU A 33 -0.73 -17.63 -10.10
N LYS A 34 0.52 -17.93 -9.73
CA LYS A 34 0.96 -19.31 -9.46
C LYS A 34 0.21 -19.92 -8.29
N ILE A 35 0.08 -19.19 -7.19
CA ILE A 35 -0.65 -19.65 -6.00
C ILE A 35 -2.12 -19.87 -6.34
N ARG A 36 -2.76 -18.93 -7.04
CA ARG A 36 -4.14 -19.08 -7.52
C ARG A 36 -4.32 -20.36 -8.35
N ASN A 37 -3.46 -20.57 -9.35
CA ASN A 37 -3.54 -21.75 -10.20
C ASN A 37 -3.27 -23.04 -9.43
N TRP A 38 -2.36 -23.04 -8.45
CA TRP A 38 -2.16 -24.19 -7.59
C TRP A 38 -3.42 -24.49 -6.78
N THR A 39 -3.99 -23.50 -6.10
CA THR A 39 -5.20 -23.65 -5.29
C THR A 39 -6.37 -24.17 -6.11
N LEU A 40 -6.66 -23.60 -7.28
CA LEU A 40 -7.78 -24.05 -8.10
C LEU A 40 -7.67 -25.50 -8.58
N ASN A 41 -6.44 -25.99 -8.78
CA ASN A 41 -6.22 -27.34 -9.32
C ASN A 41 -5.97 -28.40 -8.24
N HIS A 42 -5.55 -28.00 -7.04
CA HIS A 42 -5.13 -28.94 -5.99
C HIS A 42 -6.01 -28.90 -4.73
N LEU A 43 -6.87 -27.88 -4.58
CA LEU A 43 -7.82 -27.76 -3.47
C LEU A 43 -9.17 -28.40 -3.85
N ASN A 44 -9.19 -29.73 -4.07
CA ASN A 44 -10.42 -30.48 -4.38
C ASN A 44 -10.81 -31.41 -3.23
N SER A 45 -12.04 -31.94 -3.22
CA SER A 45 -12.56 -32.80 -2.14
C SER A 45 -11.70 -34.02 -1.84
N ASP A 46 -11.02 -34.55 -2.86
CA ASP A 46 -10.23 -35.79 -2.80
C ASP A 46 -8.83 -35.54 -2.24
N ALA A 47 -8.39 -34.27 -2.18
CA ALA A 47 -7.13 -33.86 -1.59
C ALA A 47 -7.15 -33.86 -0.05
N PHE A 48 -8.33 -34.03 0.57
CA PHE A 48 -8.52 -33.93 2.02
C PHE A 48 -8.93 -35.27 2.63
N SER A 49 -8.30 -35.62 3.75
CA SER A 49 -8.56 -36.87 4.48
C SER A 49 -9.85 -36.87 5.31
N SER A 50 -10.37 -35.69 5.64
CA SER A 50 -11.60 -35.53 6.44
C SER A 50 -12.43 -34.36 5.91
N HIS A 51 -13.75 -34.43 6.14
CA HIS A 51 -14.65 -33.32 5.78
C HIS A 51 -14.38 -32.05 6.61
N GLU A 52 -13.88 -32.19 7.83
CA GLU A 52 -13.45 -31.04 8.65
C GLU A 52 -12.25 -30.32 8.01
N ASN A 53 -11.28 -31.08 7.50
CA ASN A 53 -10.09 -30.55 6.83
C ASN A 53 -10.42 -29.87 5.50
N GLN A 54 -11.46 -30.34 4.79
CA GLN A 54 -11.98 -29.68 3.58
C GLN A 54 -12.44 -28.24 3.85
N LEU A 55 -12.78 -27.90 5.09
CA LEU A 55 -13.17 -26.55 5.47
C LEU A 55 -12.02 -25.78 6.12
N SER A 56 -11.36 -26.38 7.12
CA SER A 56 -10.39 -25.67 7.96
C SER A 56 -9.10 -25.30 7.22
N GLU A 57 -8.56 -26.19 6.38
CA GLU A 57 -7.30 -25.95 5.67
C GLU A 57 -7.43 -24.88 4.57
N PRO A 58 -8.46 -24.89 3.70
CA PRO A 58 -8.73 -23.78 2.78
C PRO A 58 -8.91 -22.43 3.46
N LEU A 59 -9.62 -22.40 4.60
CA LEU A 59 -9.85 -21.19 5.38
C LEU A 59 -8.54 -20.60 5.92
N GLN A 60 -7.61 -21.46 6.37
CA GLN A 60 -6.30 -21.03 6.84
C GLN A 60 -5.46 -20.42 5.72
N ILE A 61 -5.44 -21.06 4.54
CA ILE A 61 -4.75 -20.54 3.35
C ILE A 61 -5.35 -19.21 2.92
N HIS A 62 -6.68 -19.10 2.89
CA HIS A 62 -7.37 -17.84 2.60
C HIS A 62 -7.01 -16.74 3.58
N GLY A 63 -6.92 -17.06 4.88
CA GLY A 63 -6.48 -16.11 5.91
C GLY A 63 -5.08 -15.56 5.65
N GLN A 64 -4.13 -16.43 5.30
CA GLN A 64 -2.77 -16.02 4.95
C GLN A 64 -2.72 -15.13 3.70
N ILE A 65 -3.56 -15.40 2.70
CA ILE A 65 -3.67 -14.56 1.50
C ILE A 65 -4.21 -13.16 1.87
N VAL A 66 -5.22 -13.08 2.73
CA VAL A 66 -5.77 -11.80 3.20
C VAL A 66 -4.72 -10.99 3.96
N GLU A 67 -3.98 -11.62 4.88
CA GLU A 67 -2.90 -10.98 5.64
C GLU A 67 -1.79 -10.44 4.72
N LEU A 68 -1.41 -11.21 3.69
CA LEU A 68 -0.43 -10.79 2.70
C LEU A 68 -0.92 -9.56 1.90
N LEU A 69 -2.18 -9.54 1.47
CA LEU A 69 -2.78 -8.40 0.78
C LEU A 69 -2.84 -7.15 1.67
N GLU A 70 -3.17 -7.31 2.95
CA GLU A 70 -3.16 -6.22 3.92
C GLU A 70 -1.74 -5.65 4.12
N GLY A 71 -0.74 -6.52 4.26
CA GLY A 71 0.67 -6.12 4.39
C GLY A 71 1.19 -5.35 3.16
N LEU A 72 0.86 -5.84 1.96
CA LEU A 72 1.18 -5.15 0.70
C LEU A 72 0.53 -3.76 0.63
N THR A 73 -0.74 -3.67 1.01
CA THR A 73 -1.50 -2.41 1.00
C THR A 73 -0.89 -1.39 1.97
N LYS A 74 -0.53 -1.81 3.20
CA LYS A 74 0.14 -0.93 4.17
C LYS A 74 1.50 -0.45 3.67
N MET A 75 2.27 -1.32 3.03
CA MET A 75 3.55 -0.96 2.44
C MET A 75 3.40 0.07 1.31
N GLU A 76 2.45 -0.14 0.39
CA GLU A 76 2.17 0.79 -0.70
C GLU A 76 1.73 2.16 -0.17
N ASN A 77 0.86 2.17 0.84
CA ASN A 77 0.44 3.40 1.52
C ASN A 77 1.62 4.14 2.19
N GLY A 78 2.53 3.40 2.84
CA GLY A 78 3.74 3.97 3.43
C GLY A 78 4.67 4.58 2.38
N LEU A 79 4.85 3.90 1.24
CA LEU A 79 5.62 4.42 0.12
C LEU A 79 4.99 5.68 -0.48
N CYS A 80 3.66 5.68 -0.66
CA CYS A 80 2.91 6.85 -1.12
C CYS A 80 3.04 8.02 -0.15
N SER A 81 2.97 7.78 1.16
CA SER A 81 3.18 8.79 2.19
C SER A 81 4.59 9.39 2.14
N ASN A 82 5.64 8.55 2.01
CA ASN A 82 7.01 9.01 1.88
C ASN A 82 7.22 9.84 0.60
N LEU A 83 6.63 9.43 -0.52
CA LEU A 83 6.67 10.19 -1.77
C LEU A 83 5.97 11.55 -1.63
N LYS A 84 4.80 11.60 -0.97
CA LYS A 84 4.13 12.87 -0.67
C LYS A 84 5.00 13.77 0.21
N ALA A 85 5.64 13.23 1.24
CA ALA A 85 6.52 14.01 2.10
C ALA A 85 7.75 14.57 1.36
N LEU A 86 8.27 13.85 0.36
CA LEU A 86 9.41 14.30 -0.46
C LEU A 86 9.00 15.29 -1.56
N LEU A 87 7.79 15.16 -2.12
CA LEU A 87 7.29 16.01 -3.20
C LEU A 87 6.54 17.25 -2.70
N VAL A 88 5.97 17.21 -1.49
CA VAL A 88 5.27 18.33 -0.82
C VAL A 88 6.20 18.96 0.22
N GLN A 89 7.44 19.27 -0.17
CA GLN A 89 8.33 20.14 0.57
C GLN A 89 8.55 21.41 -0.23
N GLU A 90 7.50 22.19 -0.44
CA GLU A 90 7.60 23.59 -0.86
C GLU A 90 6.23 24.27 -0.73
N GLU A 91 5.96 24.79 0.47
CA GLU A 91 5.23 26.05 0.64
C GLU A 91 5.64 26.86 1.89
N GLU A 92 6.66 26.43 2.66
CA GLU A 92 7.08 27.17 3.87
C GLU A 92 8.41 27.93 3.77
N GLU A 93 9.18 27.83 2.66
CA GLU A 93 10.52 28.46 2.61
C GLU A 93 10.76 29.42 1.43
N TYR A 94 9.75 30.18 1.01
CA TYR A 94 9.99 31.39 0.20
C TYR A 94 8.92 32.47 0.45
N GLY A 95 9.27 33.48 1.24
CA GLY A 95 8.68 34.82 1.12
C GLY A 95 7.71 35.26 2.22
N GLY A 96 8.26 36.02 3.17
CA GLY A 96 7.73 37.32 3.60
C GLY A 96 6.23 37.50 3.79
N ALA A 97 5.85 37.70 5.07
CA ALA A 97 4.84 38.65 5.50
C ALA A 97 3.45 38.61 4.81
N GLY A 98 2.51 37.95 5.48
CA GLY A 98 1.14 38.46 5.61
C GLY A 98 0.05 37.63 4.93
N GLY A 99 -0.85 37.09 5.76
CA GLY A 99 -2.28 37.05 5.45
C GLY A 99 -2.87 35.70 5.04
N GLY A 100 -3.53 35.05 5.99
CA GLY A 100 -4.86 34.43 5.85
C GLY A 100 -5.05 33.38 4.75
N GLY A 101 -5.03 32.11 5.15
CA GLY A 101 -5.43 30.99 4.29
C GLY A 101 -5.67 29.67 5.03
N GLU A 102 -6.10 29.71 6.30
CA GLU A 102 -6.66 28.53 6.96
C GLU A 102 -8.00 28.19 6.28
N GLY A 103 -8.04 27.11 5.51
CA GLY A 103 -9.30 26.48 5.11
C GLY A 103 -9.38 26.05 3.65
N MET A 104 -8.78 24.92 3.32
CA MET A 104 -9.33 24.00 2.31
C MET A 104 -8.55 22.68 2.40
N TYR A 105 -9.23 21.54 2.36
CA TYR A 105 -8.68 20.16 2.34
C TYR A 105 -8.42 19.43 3.66
N GLY A 106 -9.16 19.79 4.71
CA GLY A 106 -9.47 18.90 5.84
C GLY A 106 -10.61 17.91 5.55
N SER A 107 -10.63 17.23 4.40
CA SER A 107 -11.71 16.26 4.08
C SER A 107 -11.30 15.19 3.06
N SER A 108 -10.43 14.26 3.47
CA SER A 108 -10.33 12.93 2.84
C SER A 108 -9.61 11.93 3.76
N GLY A 109 -9.90 12.01 5.06
CA GLY A 109 -9.45 11.02 6.04
C GLY A 109 -10.69 10.43 6.70
N GLY A 110 -11.38 9.56 5.96
CA GLY A 110 -12.49 8.75 6.49
C GLY A 110 -11.96 7.80 7.54
N ASP A 111 -11.85 8.30 8.76
CA ASP A 111 -11.63 7.52 9.97
C ASP A 111 -12.86 6.65 10.20
N PHE A 112 -12.63 5.33 10.27
CA PHE A 112 -13.59 4.32 10.67
C PHE A 112 -13.92 4.51 12.17
N SER A 113 -14.66 5.57 12.51
CA SER A 113 -15.24 5.72 13.84
C SER A 113 -16.63 5.08 13.86
N LEU A 114 -16.61 3.77 14.05
CA LEU A 114 -17.73 2.97 14.50
C LEU A 114 -18.11 3.41 15.92
N GLY A 115 -19.23 4.11 16.07
CA GLY A 115 -19.98 4.15 17.34
C GLY A 115 -20.12 5.52 18.00
N ASP A 116 -21.11 6.29 17.55
CA ASP A 116 -21.90 7.14 18.45
C ASP A 116 -23.38 7.04 18.05
N MET A 117 -24.06 6.01 18.55
CA MET A 117 -25.52 5.94 18.57
C MET A 117 -25.99 6.67 19.81
N GLY A 118 -26.47 7.90 19.62
CA GLY A 118 -26.94 8.73 20.73
C GLY A 118 -27.83 9.89 20.32
N LYS A 119 -29.07 9.58 19.89
CA LYS A 119 -30.32 10.17 20.45
C LYS A 119 -31.56 9.56 19.80
#